data_AF-A0A939AFZ9-F1
#
_entry.id   AF-A0A939AFZ9-F1
#
_cell.length_a   1.000
_cell.length_b   1.000
_cell.length_c   1.000
_cell.angle_alpha   90.00
_cell.angle_beta   90.00
_cell.angle_gamma   90.00
#
_symmetry.space_group_name_H-M   'P 1'
#
loop_
_entity.id
_entity.type
_entity.pdbx_description
1 polymer ?
#
loop_
_entity_poly.entity_id
_entity_poly.type
_entity_poly.pdbx_seq_one_letter_code
_entity_poly.pdbx_strand_id
1 'polypeptide(L)'
;LSANTTIRISTRPDLIDDATLQWCLGWNIHTIELGIQDFCDHVLIASRRQYNFDTEVRACRLIRQSGLELGVQLMPGLPGSNQASIATNMLLLKEILPEYARFYPTIVIRGTPLADLWTSGQYVALELNTAIAICADYAELCESEGIKAIKFGLPSTLSTDSILAGPYHPAFGELVSIEMLIRQIQQDRIRGRNTQLSRRQILLLTAHDHYGMKILEERHISCT
;
A
#
# COMPACT_ATOMS: atom_id res chain seq x y z
N LEU A 1 19.33 -23.85 -7.37
CA LEU A 1 18.84 -23.21 -6.12
C LEU A 1 18.97 -24.22 -5.00
N SER A 2 19.36 -23.82 -3.79
CA SER A 2 19.37 -24.78 -2.66
C SER A 2 17.94 -25.21 -2.33
N ALA A 3 17.77 -26.36 -1.68
CA ALA A 3 16.46 -26.88 -1.28
C ALA A 3 15.63 -25.92 -0.40
N ASN A 4 16.26 -24.89 0.18
CA ASN A 4 15.61 -23.89 1.05
C ASN A 4 15.44 -22.51 0.39
N THR A 5 15.69 -22.36 -0.91
CA THR A 5 15.53 -21.06 -1.59
C THR A 5 14.16 -20.96 -2.25
N THR A 6 13.25 -20.18 -1.71
CA THR A 6 11.95 -19.91 -2.34
C THR A 6 12.03 -18.74 -3.31
N ILE A 7 11.27 -18.81 -4.39
CA ILE A 7 11.13 -17.71 -5.36
C ILE A 7 9.79 -17.02 -5.13
N ARG A 8 9.81 -15.69 -5.10
CA ARG A 8 8.61 -14.84 -5.22
C ARG A 8 8.57 -14.19 -6.59
N ILE A 9 7.40 -14.24 -7.22
CA ILE A 9 7.13 -13.50 -8.45
C ILE A 9 5.99 -12.51 -8.24
N SER A 10 5.93 -11.48 -9.08
CA SER A 10 4.78 -10.58 -9.18
C SER A 10 4.16 -10.72 -10.58
N THR A 11 2.83 -10.75 -10.67
CA THR A 11 2.13 -10.86 -11.96
C THR A 11 0.77 -10.15 -11.92
N ARG A 12 0.10 -10.12 -13.08
CA ARG A 12 -1.27 -9.60 -13.19
C ARG A 12 -2.31 -10.68 -12.88
N PRO A 13 -3.48 -10.32 -12.33
CA PRO A 13 -4.53 -11.28 -11.99
C PRO A 13 -5.06 -12.09 -13.18
N ASP A 14 -5.13 -11.49 -14.38
CA ASP A 14 -5.64 -12.13 -15.60
C ASP A 14 -4.72 -13.22 -16.17
N LEU A 15 -3.49 -13.32 -15.64
CA LEU A 15 -2.52 -14.35 -16.02
C LEU A 15 -2.54 -15.56 -15.06
N ILE A 16 -3.48 -15.61 -14.11
CA ILE A 16 -3.60 -16.74 -13.18
C ILE A 16 -4.64 -17.74 -13.67
N ASP A 17 -4.16 -18.95 -13.93
CA ASP A 17 -4.93 -20.15 -14.19
C ASP A 17 -4.20 -21.39 -13.63
N ASP A 18 -4.82 -22.56 -13.71
CA ASP A 18 -4.25 -23.79 -13.16
C ASP A 18 -2.91 -24.15 -13.81
N ALA A 19 -2.76 -23.91 -15.12
CA ALA A 19 -1.52 -24.19 -15.83
C ALA A 19 -0.36 -23.33 -15.32
N THR A 20 -0.62 -22.04 -15.08
CA THR A 20 0.36 -21.09 -14.53
C THR A 20 0.76 -21.47 -13.11
N LEU A 21 -0.19 -21.91 -12.27
CA LEU A 21 0.10 -22.32 -10.89
C LEU A 21 0.92 -23.61 -10.84
N GLN A 22 0.57 -24.61 -11.67
CA GLN A 22 1.36 -25.84 -11.81
C GLN A 22 2.78 -25.57 -12.31
N TRP A 23 2.92 -24.65 -13.28
CA TRP A 23 4.22 -24.19 -13.72
C TRP A 23 5.01 -23.57 -12.55
N CYS A 24 4.41 -22.66 -11.79
CA CYS A 24 5.07 -22.01 -10.65
C CYS A 24 5.61 -23.03 -9.62
N LEU A 25 4.78 -24.01 -9.26
CA LEU A 25 5.16 -25.08 -8.32
C LEU A 25 6.35 -25.90 -8.84
N GLY A 26 6.39 -26.20 -10.15
CA GLY A 26 7.50 -26.91 -10.79
C GLY A 26 8.83 -26.16 -10.77
N TRP A 27 8.82 -24.83 -10.60
CA TRP A 27 10.00 -23.96 -10.58
C TRP A 27 10.38 -23.46 -9.18
N ASN A 28 9.86 -24.07 -8.11
CA ASN A 28 10.12 -23.67 -6.73
C ASN A 28 9.67 -22.23 -6.38
N ILE A 29 8.65 -21.76 -7.10
CA ILE A 29 7.95 -20.52 -6.78
C ILE A 29 6.91 -20.85 -5.73
N HIS A 30 7.04 -20.24 -4.55
CA HIS A 30 6.14 -20.47 -3.42
C HIS A 30 5.24 -19.28 -3.13
N THR A 31 5.52 -18.14 -3.78
CA THR A 31 4.90 -16.88 -3.41
C THR A 31 4.57 -16.08 -4.66
N ILE A 32 3.30 -15.73 -4.84
CA ILE A 32 2.82 -14.95 -5.99
C ILE A 32 2.19 -13.65 -5.47
N GLU A 33 2.75 -12.52 -5.88
CA GLU A 33 2.17 -11.20 -5.63
C GLU A 33 1.32 -10.77 -6.82
N LEU A 34 0.04 -10.46 -6.55
CA LEU A 34 -0.87 -9.94 -7.54
C LEU A 34 -0.88 -8.41 -7.55
N GLY A 35 -0.64 -7.85 -8.73
CA GLY A 35 -0.84 -6.44 -9.03
C GLY A 35 -2.31 -6.07 -9.15
N ILE A 36 -3.11 -6.25 -8.09
CA ILE A 36 -4.55 -5.89 -8.00
C ILE A 36 -4.74 -4.40 -8.31
N GLN A 37 -4.06 -3.56 -7.51
CA GLN A 37 -4.07 -2.10 -7.51
C GLN A 37 -5.33 -1.47 -6.94
N ASP A 38 -6.53 -1.85 -7.38
CA ASP A 38 -7.81 -1.44 -6.79
C ASP A 38 -8.91 -2.46 -7.15
N PHE A 39 -9.70 -2.92 -6.18
CA PHE A 39 -10.78 -3.89 -6.40
C PHE A 39 -12.04 -3.31 -7.06
N CYS A 40 -12.09 -2.00 -7.31
CA CYS A 40 -13.24 -1.35 -7.93
C CYS A 40 -13.09 -1.21 -9.45
N ASP A 41 -14.02 -1.82 -10.21
CA ASP A 41 -14.01 -1.79 -11.68
C ASP A 41 -13.92 -0.39 -12.29
N HIS A 42 -14.61 0.60 -11.70
CA HIS A 42 -14.56 1.98 -12.21
C HIS A 42 -13.14 2.58 -12.10
N VAL A 43 -12.37 2.23 -11.05
CA VAL A 43 -10.98 2.65 -10.86
C VAL A 43 -10.07 1.91 -11.83
N LEU A 44 -10.28 0.60 -12.00
CA LEU A 44 -9.55 -0.23 -12.95
C LEU A 44 -9.72 0.27 -14.39
N ILE A 45 -10.95 0.55 -14.80
CA ILE A 45 -11.30 1.09 -16.12
C ILE A 45 -10.66 2.46 -16.34
N ALA A 46 -10.81 3.39 -15.38
CA ALA A 46 -10.19 4.72 -15.46
C ALA A 46 -8.66 4.66 -15.52
N SER A 47 -8.08 3.62 -14.91
CA SER A 47 -6.64 3.33 -14.94
C SER A 47 -6.21 2.45 -16.13
N ARG A 48 -7.11 2.18 -17.07
CA ARG A 48 -6.88 1.37 -18.28
C ARG A 48 -6.37 -0.05 -17.99
N ARG A 49 -6.83 -0.66 -16.90
CA ARG A 49 -6.59 -2.07 -16.62
C ARG A 49 -7.52 -2.95 -17.45
N GLN A 50 -7.00 -4.10 -17.87
CA GLN A 50 -7.65 -5.01 -18.81
C GLN A 50 -8.31 -6.20 -18.09
N TYR A 51 -8.56 -6.06 -16.80
CA TYR A 51 -9.21 -7.03 -15.93
C TYR A 51 -10.13 -6.30 -14.97
N ASN A 52 -10.98 -7.07 -14.27
CA ASN A 52 -12.03 -6.60 -13.39
C ASN A 52 -11.99 -7.33 -12.04
N PHE A 53 -12.86 -6.92 -11.13
CA PHE A 53 -13.05 -7.49 -9.80
C PHE A 53 -13.16 -9.03 -9.80
N ASP A 54 -13.98 -9.61 -10.69
CA ASP A 54 -14.17 -11.06 -10.75
C ASP A 54 -12.86 -11.79 -11.08
N THR A 55 -12.06 -11.21 -11.98
CA THR A 55 -10.74 -11.75 -12.35
C THR A 55 -9.78 -11.73 -11.16
N GLU A 56 -9.77 -10.63 -10.42
CA GLU A 56 -8.95 -10.43 -9.22
C GLU A 56 -9.29 -11.42 -8.12
N VAL A 57 -10.56 -11.51 -7.75
CA VAL A 57 -11.05 -12.43 -6.70
C VAL A 57 -10.79 -13.88 -7.11
N ARG A 58 -11.04 -14.23 -8.38
CA ARG A 58 -10.74 -15.57 -8.90
C ARG A 58 -9.25 -15.89 -8.77
N ALA A 59 -8.37 -14.98 -9.16
CA ALA A 59 -6.92 -15.18 -9.09
C ALA A 59 -6.44 -15.37 -7.65
N CYS A 60 -6.89 -14.52 -6.72
CA CYS A 60 -6.60 -14.67 -5.28
C CYS A 60 -7.05 -16.05 -4.76
N ARG A 61 -8.26 -16.48 -5.11
CA ARG A 61 -8.79 -17.79 -4.70
C ARG A 61 -7.96 -18.95 -5.25
N LEU A 62 -7.61 -18.92 -6.54
CA LEU A 62 -6.83 -19.98 -7.17
C LEU A 62 -5.43 -20.12 -6.55
N ILE A 63 -4.73 -19.01 -6.30
CA ILE A 63 -3.42 -19.02 -5.64
C ILE A 63 -3.53 -19.68 -4.26
N ARG A 64 -4.48 -19.25 -3.42
CA ARG A 64 -4.66 -19.83 -2.08
C ARG A 64 -5.01 -21.32 -2.12
N GLN A 65 -5.87 -21.73 -3.05
CA GLN A 65 -6.25 -23.14 -3.23
C GLN A 65 -5.08 -24.02 -3.71
N SER A 66 -4.09 -23.44 -4.39
CA SER A 66 -2.88 -24.15 -4.83
C SER A 66 -1.84 -24.38 -3.73
N GLY A 67 -2.05 -23.81 -2.53
CA GLY A 67 -1.09 -23.88 -1.42
C GLY A 67 0.11 -22.93 -1.55
N LEU A 68 0.06 -21.99 -2.50
CA LEU A 68 1.03 -20.90 -2.63
C LEU A 68 0.67 -19.73 -1.71
N GLU A 69 1.68 -18.98 -1.27
CA GLU A 69 1.48 -17.72 -0.55
C GLU A 69 1.03 -16.61 -1.53
N LEU A 70 0.00 -15.87 -1.13
CA LEU A 70 -0.57 -14.75 -1.85
C LEU A 70 -0.03 -13.42 -1.30
N GLY A 71 0.54 -12.62 -2.19
CA GLY A 71 0.79 -11.20 -1.98
C GLY A 71 -0.24 -10.35 -2.72
N VAL A 72 -0.63 -9.21 -2.14
CA VAL A 72 -1.47 -8.21 -2.83
C VAL A 72 -0.77 -6.87 -2.89
N GLN A 73 -0.75 -6.26 -4.07
CA GLN A 73 -0.29 -4.90 -4.26
C GLN A 73 -1.49 -3.98 -4.54
N LEU A 74 -1.67 -2.94 -3.72
CA LEU A 74 -2.65 -1.87 -3.93
C LEU A 74 -1.99 -0.52 -4.25
N MET A 75 -2.72 0.33 -4.97
CA MET A 75 -2.27 1.66 -5.40
C MET A 75 -3.29 2.75 -5.05
N PRO A 76 -3.27 3.29 -3.83
CA PRO A 76 -4.14 4.40 -3.45
C PRO A 76 -3.99 5.61 -4.37
N GLY A 77 -5.10 6.26 -4.71
CA GLY A 77 -5.09 7.48 -5.52
C GLY A 77 -5.00 7.25 -7.03
N LEU A 78 -5.32 6.06 -7.53
CA LEU A 78 -5.51 5.85 -8.97
C LEU A 78 -6.65 6.73 -9.54
N PRO A 79 -6.68 7.01 -10.85
CA PRO A 79 -7.82 7.66 -11.48
C PRO A 79 -9.16 7.02 -11.10
N GLY A 80 -10.12 7.83 -10.64
CA GLY A 80 -11.42 7.37 -10.15
C GLY A 80 -11.45 6.89 -8.69
N SER A 81 -10.29 6.67 -8.06
CA SER A 81 -10.19 6.28 -6.65
C SER A 81 -10.77 7.35 -5.74
N ASN A 82 -11.51 6.91 -4.72
CA ASN A 82 -12.20 7.78 -3.77
C ASN A 82 -12.37 7.06 -2.43
N GLN A 83 -12.96 7.73 -1.44
CA GLN A 83 -13.15 7.16 -0.10
C GLN A 83 -13.92 5.83 -0.11
N ALA A 84 -14.93 5.68 -0.97
CA ALA A 84 -15.69 4.44 -1.08
C ALA A 84 -14.87 3.31 -1.71
N SER A 85 -14.03 3.62 -2.72
CA SER A 85 -13.14 2.61 -3.30
C SER A 85 -12.06 2.18 -2.29
N ILE A 86 -11.51 3.11 -1.50
CA ILE A 86 -10.57 2.80 -0.41
C ILE A 86 -11.22 1.90 0.63
N ALA A 87 -12.45 2.21 1.07
CA ALA A 87 -13.19 1.37 2.01
C ALA A 87 -13.45 -0.03 1.45
N THR A 88 -13.79 -0.12 0.16
CA THR A 88 -13.97 -1.41 -0.55
C THR A 88 -12.66 -2.21 -0.55
N ASN A 89 -11.55 -1.58 -0.90
CA ASN A 89 -10.23 -2.23 -0.88
C ASN A 89 -9.85 -2.78 0.51
N MET A 90 -10.12 -2.03 1.57
CA MET A 90 -9.91 -2.48 2.95
C MET A 90 -10.78 -3.69 3.31
N LEU A 91 -12.07 -3.65 2.94
CA LEU A 91 -12.97 -4.79 3.14
C LEU A 91 -12.45 -6.03 2.42
N LEU A 92 -12.06 -5.90 1.15
CA LEU A 92 -11.57 -7.03 0.36
C LEU A 92 -10.24 -7.57 0.88
N LEU A 93 -9.32 -6.73 1.35
CA LEU A 93 -8.10 -7.21 2.01
C LEU A 93 -8.42 -8.06 3.24
N LYS A 94 -9.40 -7.65 4.04
CA LYS A 94 -9.86 -8.39 5.21
C LYS A 94 -10.54 -9.72 4.86
N GLU A 95 -11.22 -9.80 3.73
CA GLU A 95 -11.83 -11.05 3.26
C GLU A 95 -10.80 -12.00 2.61
N ILE A 96 -9.88 -11.43 1.83
CA ILE A 96 -8.87 -12.19 1.08
C ILE A 96 -7.74 -12.69 1.98
N LEU A 97 -7.39 -11.94 3.04
CA LEU A 97 -6.31 -12.25 3.99
C LEU A 97 -5.02 -12.73 3.30
N PRO A 98 -4.40 -11.90 2.45
CA PRO A 98 -3.12 -12.26 1.84
C PRO A 98 -2.02 -12.35 2.91
N GLU A 99 -1.01 -13.18 2.68
CA GLU A 99 0.13 -13.33 3.60
C GLU A 99 0.92 -12.01 3.74
N TYR A 100 0.98 -11.21 2.68
CA TYR A 100 1.58 -9.88 2.72
C TYR A 100 0.92 -8.91 1.74
N ALA A 101 1.05 -7.62 2.04
CA ALA A 101 0.52 -6.53 1.25
C ALA A 101 1.60 -5.46 0.96
N ARG A 102 1.46 -4.79 -0.18
CA ARG A 102 2.25 -3.63 -0.57
C ARG A 102 1.34 -2.49 -1.00
N PHE A 103 1.68 -1.29 -0.58
CA PHE A 103 0.88 -0.09 -0.85
C PHE A 103 1.75 0.95 -1.55
N TYR A 104 1.39 1.27 -2.79
CA TYR A 104 2.10 2.24 -3.63
C TYR A 104 1.15 3.38 -4.01
N PRO A 105 1.07 4.46 -3.19
CA PRO A 105 0.35 5.65 -3.56
C PRO A 105 0.75 6.15 -4.95
N THR A 106 -0.26 6.49 -5.76
CA THR A 106 -0.09 6.78 -7.18
C THR A 106 0.64 8.09 -7.39
N ILE A 107 1.76 8.05 -8.12
CA ILE A 107 2.52 9.23 -8.54
C ILE A 107 2.40 9.44 -10.05
N VAL A 108 2.55 10.69 -10.48
CA VAL A 108 2.54 11.07 -11.89
C VAL A 108 3.98 11.07 -12.41
N ILE A 109 4.26 10.23 -13.39
CA ILE A 109 5.58 10.14 -14.02
C ILE A 109 5.51 10.72 -15.43
N ARG A 110 6.50 11.52 -15.79
CA ARG A 110 6.66 12.13 -17.11
C ARG A 110 6.59 11.09 -18.22
N GLY A 111 5.85 11.40 -19.28
CA GLY A 111 5.71 10.53 -20.45
C GLY A 111 4.75 9.35 -20.24
N THR A 112 3.95 9.35 -19.18
CA THR A 112 2.89 8.34 -18.97
C THR A 112 1.51 8.90 -19.34
N PRO A 113 0.53 8.04 -19.68
CA PRO A 113 -0.85 8.49 -19.88
C PRO A 113 -1.45 9.23 -18.68
N LEU A 114 -0.99 8.91 -17.46
CA LEU A 114 -1.41 9.60 -16.24
C LEU A 114 -0.88 11.05 -16.20
N ALA A 115 0.31 11.32 -16.75
CA ALA A 115 0.83 12.67 -16.89
C ALA A 115 0.00 13.53 -17.84
N ASP A 116 -0.55 12.94 -18.91
CA ASP A 116 -1.44 13.65 -19.83
C ASP A 116 -2.76 14.01 -19.14
N LEU A 117 -3.33 13.08 -18.36
CA LEU A 117 -4.53 13.33 -17.55
C LEU A 117 -4.28 14.42 -16.49
N TRP A 118 -3.13 14.39 -15.84
CA TRP A 118 -2.75 15.39 -14.84
C TRP A 118 -2.58 16.78 -15.48
N THR A 119 -1.83 16.86 -16.60
CA THR A 119 -1.54 18.11 -17.30
C THR A 119 -2.81 18.76 -17.86
N SER A 120 -3.79 17.95 -18.28
CA SER A 120 -5.09 18.42 -18.75
C SER A 120 -6.10 18.73 -17.63
N GLY A 121 -5.73 18.53 -16.36
CA GLY A 121 -6.60 18.75 -15.19
C GLY A 121 -7.67 17.69 -14.97
N GLN A 122 -7.64 16.58 -15.71
CA GLN A 122 -8.59 15.46 -15.58
C GLN A 122 -8.23 14.50 -14.44
N TYR A 123 -7.02 14.61 -13.90
CA TYR A 123 -6.56 13.85 -12.74
C TYR A 123 -5.84 14.77 -11.75
N VAL A 124 -6.16 14.62 -10.47
CA VAL A 124 -5.50 15.31 -9.36
C VAL A 124 -4.82 14.24 -8.51
N ALA A 125 -3.50 14.37 -8.35
CA ALA A 125 -2.73 13.44 -7.53
C ALA A 125 -3.03 13.64 -6.04
N LEU A 126 -2.86 12.57 -5.25
CA LEU A 126 -2.98 12.70 -3.79
C LEU A 126 -1.89 13.62 -3.23
N GLU A 127 -2.28 14.43 -2.25
CA GLU A 127 -1.35 15.12 -1.37
C GLU A 127 -0.61 14.12 -0.49
N LEU A 128 0.62 14.47 -0.10
CA LEU A 128 1.49 13.60 0.69
C LEU A 128 0.83 13.15 2.00
N ASN A 129 0.28 14.10 2.78
CA ASN A 129 -0.35 13.80 4.06
C ASN A 129 -1.62 12.95 3.90
N THR A 130 -2.40 13.16 2.82
CA THR A 130 -3.57 12.34 2.51
C THR A 130 -3.17 10.90 2.20
N ALA A 131 -2.12 10.71 1.41
CA ALA A 131 -1.61 9.38 1.10
C ALA A 131 -1.04 8.69 2.35
N ILE A 132 -0.35 9.42 3.23
CA ILE A 132 0.16 8.89 4.51
C ILE A 132 -1.01 8.41 5.37
N ALA A 133 -2.08 9.20 5.50
CA ALA A 133 -3.25 8.84 6.29
C ALA A 133 -3.94 7.57 5.73
N ILE A 134 -4.17 7.50 4.42
CA ILE A 134 -4.76 6.31 3.78
C ILE A 134 -3.88 5.08 4.00
N CYS A 135 -2.57 5.21 3.83
CA CYS A 135 -1.64 4.09 4.07
C CYS A 135 -1.55 3.70 5.54
N ALA A 136 -1.72 4.62 6.48
CA ALA A 136 -1.83 4.30 7.90
C ALA A 136 -3.12 3.52 8.20
N ASP A 137 -4.24 3.84 7.55
CA ASP A 137 -5.49 3.06 7.67
C ASP A 137 -5.30 1.62 7.18
N TYR A 138 -4.62 1.44 6.04
CA TYR A 138 -4.25 0.10 5.56
C TYR A 138 -3.29 -0.61 6.52
N ALA A 139 -2.33 0.10 7.11
CA ALA A 139 -1.37 -0.47 8.04
C ALA A 139 -2.04 -0.97 9.33
N GLU A 140 -2.94 -0.19 9.90
CA GLU A 140 -3.74 -0.57 11.08
C GLU A 140 -4.62 -1.80 10.79
N LEU A 141 -5.28 -1.83 9.63
CA LEU A 141 -6.03 -3.00 9.19
C LEU A 141 -5.13 -4.23 9.10
N CYS A 142 -3.99 -4.11 8.41
CA CYS A 142 -3.04 -5.20 8.25
C CYS A 142 -2.54 -5.73 9.61
N GLU A 143 -2.23 -4.84 10.56
CA GLU A 143 -1.84 -5.21 11.91
C GLU A 143 -2.96 -5.96 12.65
N SER A 144 -4.21 -5.51 12.54
CA SER A 144 -5.35 -6.16 13.21
C SER A 144 -5.71 -7.53 12.63
N GLU A 145 -5.48 -7.73 11.32
CA GLU A 145 -5.85 -8.97 10.61
C GLU A 145 -4.64 -9.92 10.43
N GLY A 146 -3.45 -9.54 10.91
CA GLY A 146 -2.23 -10.35 10.79
C GLY A 146 -1.62 -10.40 9.39
N ILE A 147 -1.97 -9.46 8.51
CA ILE A 147 -1.41 -9.32 7.16
C ILE A 147 -0.06 -8.61 7.24
N LYS A 148 1.00 -9.14 6.61
CA LYS A 148 2.31 -8.48 6.64
C LYS A 148 2.37 -7.32 5.63
N ALA A 149 2.17 -6.09 6.07
CA ALA A 149 2.42 -4.92 5.23
C ALA A 149 3.94 -4.70 5.04
N ILE A 150 4.51 -5.17 3.92
CA ILE A 150 5.97 -5.23 3.72
C ILE A 150 6.55 -4.00 3.02
N LYS A 151 5.71 -3.15 2.41
CA LYS A 151 6.17 -1.93 1.74
C LYS A 151 5.08 -0.87 1.67
N PHE A 152 5.48 0.36 1.96
CA PHE A 152 4.74 1.58 1.69
C PHE A 152 5.59 2.52 0.84
N GLY A 153 4.98 3.09 -0.20
CA GLY A 153 5.64 4.01 -1.11
C GLY A 153 6.64 3.34 -2.04
N LEU A 154 7.19 4.13 -2.95
CA LEU A 154 8.05 3.63 -4.02
C LEU A 154 9.52 3.49 -3.60
N PRO A 155 10.34 2.73 -4.36
CA PRO A 155 11.78 2.68 -4.13
C PRO A 155 12.44 4.06 -4.32
N SER A 156 13.48 4.33 -3.54
CA SER A 156 14.29 5.55 -3.64
C SER A 156 15.15 5.64 -4.90
N THR A 157 15.20 4.56 -5.69
CA THR A 157 15.96 4.47 -6.95
C THR A 157 15.26 5.14 -8.13
N LEU A 158 14.03 5.64 -7.95
CA LEU A 158 13.34 6.42 -8.97
C LEU A 158 14.02 7.76 -9.15
N SER A 159 14.28 8.14 -10.41
CA SER A 159 14.73 9.49 -10.73
C SER A 159 13.63 10.49 -10.40
N THR A 160 13.88 11.34 -9.40
CA THR A 160 12.95 12.38 -8.98
C THR A 160 12.62 13.36 -10.09
N ASP A 161 13.50 13.55 -11.07
CA ASP A 161 13.31 14.45 -12.21
C ASP A 161 12.19 14.00 -13.15
N SER A 162 11.84 12.72 -13.09
CA SER A 162 10.72 12.13 -13.83
C SER A 162 9.38 12.28 -13.13
N ILE A 163 9.36 12.62 -11.84
CA ILE A 163 8.13 12.75 -11.05
C ILE A 163 7.55 14.14 -11.27
N LEU A 164 6.33 14.20 -11.79
CA LEU A 164 5.62 15.46 -12.05
C LEU A 164 4.72 15.89 -10.88
N ALA A 165 4.09 14.92 -10.21
CA ALA A 165 3.16 15.17 -9.09
C ALA A 165 2.91 13.89 -8.27
N GLY A 166 2.27 14.07 -7.12
CA GLY A 166 1.84 13.00 -6.23
C GLY A 166 2.73 12.79 -5.00
N PRO A 167 2.35 11.85 -4.12
CA PRO A 167 2.88 11.74 -2.76
C PRO A 167 4.21 10.97 -2.71
N TYR A 168 5.23 11.45 -3.41
CA TYR A 168 6.57 10.84 -3.35
C TYR A 168 7.36 11.33 -2.14
N HIS A 169 7.86 10.37 -1.35
CA HIS A 169 8.87 10.62 -0.33
C HIS A 169 9.81 9.40 -0.25
N PRO A 170 11.15 9.58 -0.21
CA PRO A 170 12.08 8.44 -0.17
C PRO A 170 11.90 7.56 1.07
N ALA A 171 11.43 8.15 2.18
CA ALA A 171 11.13 7.47 3.42
C ALA A 171 9.61 7.38 3.70
N PHE A 172 8.77 7.29 2.66
CA PHE A 172 7.30 7.29 2.81
C PHE A 172 6.80 6.28 3.86
N GLY A 173 7.36 5.07 3.91
CA GLY A 173 6.98 4.07 4.92
C GLY A 173 7.33 4.45 6.36
N GLU A 174 8.37 5.25 6.59
CA GLU A 174 8.66 5.81 7.92
C GLU A 174 7.64 6.90 8.28
N LEU A 175 7.19 7.71 7.31
CA LEU A 175 6.13 8.68 7.54
C LEU A 175 4.79 8.00 7.91
N VAL A 176 4.46 6.88 7.27
CA VAL A 176 3.32 6.04 7.66
C VAL A 176 3.50 5.50 9.08
N SER A 177 4.71 5.05 9.43
CA SER A 177 5.01 4.56 10.79
C SER A 177 4.89 5.68 11.84
N ILE A 178 5.29 6.91 11.49
CA ILE A 178 5.10 8.11 12.33
C ILE A 178 3.61 8.36 12.55
N GLU A 179 2.80 8.36 11.48
CA GLU A 179 1.35 8.57 11.58
C GLU A 179 0.68 7.52 12.48
N MET A 180 1.02 6.23 12.32
CA MET A 180 0.52 5.16 13.20
C MET A 180 0.88 5.42 14.68
N LEU A 181 2.14 5.83 14.94
CA LEU A 181 2.59 6.12 16.30
C LEU A 181 1.82 7.32 16.89
N ILE A 182 1.59 8.37 16.12
CA ILE A 182 0.83 9.54 16.54
C ILE A 182 -0.61 9.14 16.88
N ARG A 183 -1.27 8.34 16.03
CA ARG A 183 -2.61 7.82 16.30
C ARG A 183 -2.67 6.99 17.58
N GLN A 184 -1.68 6.15 17.83
CA GLN A 184 -1.57 5.39 19.07
C GLN A 184 -1.46 6.32 20.30
N ILE A 185 -0.58 7.33 20.26
CA ILE A 185 -0.43 8.32 21.33
C ILE A 185 -1.76 9.07 21.57
N GLN A 186 -2.45 9.46 20.50
CA GLN A 186 -3.76 10.12 20.58
C GLN A 186 -4.80 9.23 21.25
N GLN A 187 -4.90 7.96 20.84
CA GLN A 187 -5.84 7.02 21.43
C GLN A 187 -5.56 6.76 22.91
N ASP A 188 -4.29 6.62 23.29
CA ASP A 188 -3.90 6.44 24.69
C ASP A 188 -4.25 7.65 25.54
N ARG A 189 -4.02 8.86 25.03
CA ARG A 189 -4.43 10.10 25.68
C ARG A 189 -5.94 10.18 25.86
N ILE A 190 -6.73 9.85 24.84
CA ILE A 190 -8.20 9.81 24.92
C ILE A 190 -8.66 8.83 26.01
N ARG A 191 -7.94 7.72 26.20
CA ARG A 191 -8.17 6.72 27.25
C ARG A 191 -7.61 7.12 28.62
N GLY A 192 -7.04 8.32 28.78
CA GLY A 192 -6.44 8.79 30.02
C GLY A 192 -5.13 8.08 30.39
N ARG A 193 -4.46 7.44 29.42
CA ARG A 193 -3.18 6.73 29.60
C ARG A 193 -2.02 7.60 29.14
N ASN A 194 -0.94 7.61 29.91
CA ASN A 194 0.33 8.17 29.46
C ASN A 194 1.07 7.15 28.59
N THR A 195 1.50 7.58 27.41
CA THR A 195 2.29 6.73 26.51
C THR A 195 3.77 6.93 26.81
N GLN A 196 4.45 5.89 27.27
CA GLN A 196 5.91 5.92 27.39
C GLN A 196 6.54 5.53 26.05
N LEU A 197 7.28 6.47 25.44
CA LEU A 197 7.93 6.23 24.15
C LEU A 197 9.31 5.62 24.35
N SER A 198 9.61 4.57 23.59
CA SER A 198 10.95 4.02 23.47
C SER A 198 11.90 4.99 22.76
N ARG A 199 13.21 4.84 22.96
CA ARG A 199 14.23 5.63 22.25
C ARG A 199 14.05 5.57 20.73
N ARG A 200 13.65 4.42 20.18
CA ARG A 200 13.39 4.24 18.75
C ARG A 200 12.20 5.09 18.28
N GLN A 201 11.11 5.10 19.04
CA GLN A 201 9.92 5.91 18.73
C GLN A 201 10.22 7.40 18.80
N ILE A 202 11.01 7.85 19.78
CA ILE A 202 11.46 9.23 19.88
C ILE A 202 12.29 9.62 18.63
N LEU A 203 13.28 8.79 18.26
CA LEU A 203 14.10 9.03 17.07
C LEU A 203 13.23 9.11 15.80
N LEU A 204 12.25 8.23 15.67
CA LEU A 204 11.31 8.22 14.55
C LEU A 204 10.49 9.52 14.48
N LEU A 205 9.96 10.03 15.60
CA LEU A 205 9.21 11.29 15.65
C LEU A 205 10.06 12.52 15.30
N THR A 206 11.34 12.49 15.66
CA THR A 206 12.29 13.57 15.37
C THR A 206 12.94 13.49 13.99
N ALA A 207 12.70 12.40 13.24
CA ALA A 207 13.24 12.23 11.90
C ALA A 207 12.54 13.12 10.85
N HIS A 208 13.07 13.12 9.62
CA HIS A 208 12.47 13.78 8.45
C HIS A 208 12.13 15.25 8.69
N ASP A 209 13.12 16.04 9.13
CA ASP A 209 12.94 17.45 9.47
C ASP A 209 11.85 17.67 10.54
N HIS A 210 11.91 16.88 11.60
CA HIS A 210 10.95 16.92 12.72
C HIS A 210 9.49 16.77 12.28
N TYR A 211 9.22 16.02 11.21
CA TYR A 211 7.87 15.81 10.68
C TYR A 211 6.89 15.35 11.75
N GLY A 212 7.25 14.32 12.53
CA GLY A 212 6.37 13.79 13.57
C GLY A 212 6.07 14.81 14.68
N MET A 213 7.07 15.62 15.06
CA MET A 213 6.88 16.70 16.05
C MET A 213 5.93 17.79 15.54
N LYS A 214 6.06 18.20 14.27
CA LYS A 214 5.16 19.18 13.63
C LYS A 214 3.72 18.68 13.64
N ILE A 215 3.48 17.42 13.27
CA ILE A 215 2.13 16.83 13.28
C ILE A 215 1.56 16.74 14.71
N LEU A 216 2.39 16.41 15.71
CA LEU A 216 1.97 16.39 17.12
C LEU A 216 1.52 17.79 17.59
N GLU A 217 2.27 18.84 17.23
CA GLU A 217 1.93 20.23 17.53
C GLU A 217 0.65 20.68 16.83
N GLU A 218 0.51 20.41 15.53
CA GLU A 218 -0.68 20.71 14.73
C GLU A 218 -1.94 20.05 15.29
N ARG A 219 -1.82 18.84 15.85
CA ARG A 219 -2.93 18.10 16.48
C ARG A 219 -3.09 18.40 17.98
N HIS A 220 -2.36 19.39 18.51
CA HIS A 220 -2.38 19.79 19.91
C HIS A 220 -2.11 18.64 20.90
N ILE A 221 -1.15 17.77 20.57
CA ILE A 221 -0.71 16.64 21.38
C ILE A 221 0.53 17.04 22.18
N SER A 222 0.32 17.40 23.44
CA SER A 222 1.42 17.74 24.36
C SER A 222 2.27 16.50 24.67
N CYS A 223 3.56 16.58 24.39
CA CYS A 223 4.56 15.62 24.81
C CYS A 223 5.45 16.27 25.87
N THR A 224 5.60 15.64 27.04
CA THR A 224 6.46 16.08 28.15
C THR A 224 7.50 15.03 28.47
#